data_AF-A0A258KU79-F1
#
_entry.id   AF-A0A258KU79-F1
#
_cell.length_a   1.000
_cell.length_b   1.000
_cell.length_c   1.000
_cell.angle_alpha   90.00
_cell.angle_beta   90.00
_cell.angle_gamma   90.00
#
_symmetry.space_group_name_H-M   'P 1'
#
loop_
_entity.id
_entity.type
_entity.pdbx_description
1 polymer ?
#
loop_
_entity_poly.entity_id
_entity_poly.type
_entity_poly.pdbx_seq_one_letter_code
_entity_poly.pdbx_strand_id
1 'polypeptide(L)'
;MTKSDHQAPSGRRVRLFRNGRSQAVRIPKEMEFPGGEVVVRKEGTRLVIDPAPTRSGLSSALASMKATDEQLPDVDRGLGRLDDVRL
;
A
#
# COMPACT_ATOMS: atom_id res chain seq x y z
N MET A 1 23.81 -15.03 3.44
CA MET A 1 22.79 -14.24 2.71
C MET A 1 21.50 -14.46 3.46
N THR A 2 21.17 -13.67 4.48
CA THR A 2 20.50 -12.36 4.35
C THR A 2 21.01 -11.41 5.43
N LYS A 3 21.63 -10.29 5.04
CA LYS A 3 21.77 -9.16 5.97
C LYS A 3 20.37 -8.55 6.07
N SER A 4 19.70 -8.79 7.19
CA SER A 4 18.56 -7.99 7.59
C SER A 4 19.08 -6.60 7.95
N ASP A 5 19.31 -5.78 6.94
CA ASP A 5 19.60 -4.36 7.10
C ASP A 5 18.38 -3.70 7.76
N HIS A 6 18.37 -3.71 9.09
CA HIS A 6 17.56 -2.80 9.88
C HIS A 6 18.15 -1.41 9.67
N GLN A 7 17.79 -0.76 8.56
CA GLN A 7 18.05 0.65 8.38
C GLN A 7 17.33 1.39 9.51
N ALA A 8 18.10 1.92 10.46
CA ALA A 8 17.57 2.80 11.49
C ALA A 8 16.80 3.93 10.79
N PRO A 9 15.58 4.27 11.22
CA PRO A 9 14.78 5.25 10.51
C PRO A 9 15.52 6.58 10.54
N SER A 10 15.88 7.09 9.36
CA SER A 10 16.40 8.44 9.14
C SER A 10 15.28 9.44 9.41
N GLY A 11 14.95 9.65 10.69
CA GLY A 11 13.87 10.52 11.12
C GLY A 11 14.31 11.98 11.19
N ARG A 12 13.54 12.89 10.58
CA ARG A 12 13.73 14.33 10.80
C ARG A 12 13.04 14.75 12.10
N ARG A 13 13.78 15.35 13.04
CA ARG A 13 13.18 15.90 14.26
C ARG A 13 12.33 17.12 13.90
N VAL A 14 11.03 17.03 14.15
CA VAL A 14 10.05 18.11 13.97
C VAL A 14 9.47 18.53 15.31
N ARG A 15 8.98 19.78 15.39
CA ARG A 15 8.28 20.29 16.58
C ARG A 15 6.79 20.01 16.47
N LEU A 16 6.19 19.55 17.56
CA LEU A 16 4.75 19.46 17.71
C LEU A 16 4.16 20.86 17.85
N PHE A 17 2.97 21.05 17.31
CA PHE A 17 2.22 22.30 17.44
C PHE A 17 0.74 22.00 17.67
N ARG A 18 -0.06 23.06 17.86
CA ARG A 18 -1.51 22.96 18.06
C ARG A 18 -2.25 23.45 16.82
N ASN A 19 -3.23 22.68 16.38
CA ASN A 19 -4.24 23.10 15.40
C ASN A 19 -5.60 23.08 16.10
N GLY A 20 -6.04 24.23 16.59
CA GLY A 20 -7.18 24.34 17.49
C GLY A 20 -7.00 23.48 18.75
N ARG A 21 -7.94 22.54 18.96
CA ARG A 21 -7.91 21.60 20.11
C ARG A 21 -7.06 20.35 19.86
N SER A 22 -6.48 20.19 18.68
CA SER A 22 -5.71 19.01 18.28
C SER A 22 -4.20 19.27 18.33
N GLN A 23 -3.43 18.22 18.61
CA GLN A 23 -1.98 18.22 18.41
C GLN A 23 -1.69 17.90 16.94
N ALA A 24 -0.68 18.54 16.37
CA ALA A 24 -0.31 18.37 14.97
C ALA A 24 1.21 18.33 14.79
N VAL A 25 1.64 17.68 13.71
CA VAL A 25 3.03 17.63 13.22
C VAL A 25 3.02 18.14 11.79
N ARG A 26 4.03 18.91 11.39
CA ARG A 26 4.22 19.26 9.98
C ARG A 26 4.98 18.11 9.34
N ILE A 27 4.40 17.50 8.31
CA ILE A 27 5.07 16.49 7.50
C ILE A 27 5.99 17.24 6.52
N PRO A 28 7.32 17.01 6.56
CA PRO A 28 8.24 17.58 5.57
C PRO A 28 7.90 17.11 4.16
N LYS A 29 8.21 17.94 3.15
CA LYS A 29 7.85 17.70 1.75
C LYS A 29 8.34 16.34 1.23
N GLU A 30 9.53 15.94 1.64
CA GLU A 30 10.15 14.65 1.30
C GLU A 30 9.40 13.42 1.86
N MET A 31 8.49 13.62 2.82
CA MET A 31 7.70 12.57 3.49
C MET A 31 6.19 12.76 3.29
N GLU A 32 5.76 13.60 2.35
CA GLU A 32 4.34 13.81 2.07
C GLU A 32 3.67 12.53 1.56
N PHE A 33 2.45 12.27 2.06
CA PHE A 33 1.64 11.16 1.58
C PHE A 33 0.94 11.54 0.27
N PRO A 34 0.72 10.59 -0.65
CA PRO A 34 -0.19 10.79 -1.76
C PRO A 34 -1.64 10.90 -1.24
N GLY A 35 -2.42 11.79 -1.85
CA GLY A 35 -3.83 12.00 -1.49
C GLY A 35 -4.06 13.01 -0.35
N GLY A 36 -5.27 13.00 0.21
CA GLY A 36 -5.71 13.98 1.23
C GLY A 36 -6.06 13.38 2.59
N GLU A 37 -6.01 12.06 2.73
CA GLU A 37 -6.45 11.35 3.94
C GLU A 37 -5.42 10.32 4.37
N VAL A 38 -5.29 10.15 5.69
CA VAL A 38 -4.39 9.19 6.32
C VAL A 38 -5.08 8.50 7.49
N VAL A 39 -4.65 7.28 7.79
CA VAL A 39 -5.06 6.52 8.97
C VAL A 39 -3.94 6.58 9.99
N VAL A 40 -4.26 6.98 11.23
CA VAL A 40 -3.31 7.03 12.34
C VAL A 40 -3.61 5.90 13.32
N ARG A 41 -2.62 5.06 13.62
CA ARG A 41 -2.72 3.95 14.57
C ARG A 41 -1.64 4.10 15.65
N LYS A 42 -1.95 3.65 16.88
CA LYS A 42 -1.00 3.66 17.99
C LYS A 42 -0.43 2.26 18.19
N GLU A 43 0.89 2.15 18.14
CA GLU A 43 1.62 0.90 18.36
C GLU A 43 2.60 1.12 19.51
N GLY A 44 2.19 0.73 20.72
CA GLY A 44 2.93 0.99 21.96
C GLY A 44 3.12 2.49 22.19
N THR A 45 4.37 2.96 22.10
CA THR A 45 4.75 4.37 22.25
C THR A 45 4.84 5.13 20.92
N ARG A 46 4.58 4.46 19.80
CA ARG A 46 4.70 5.03 18.44
C ARG A 46 3.32 5.34 17.86
N LEU A 47 3.27 6.39 17.04
CA LEU A 47 2.16 6.61 16.13
C LEU A 47 2.62 6.19 14.73
N VAL A 48 1.86 5.29 14.11
CA VAL A 48 2.03 4.84 12.73
C VAL A 48 0.98 5.55 11.89
N ILE A 49 1.41 6.16 10.79
CA ILE A 49 0.54 6.90 9.88
C ILE A 49 0.68 6.26 8.51
N ASP A 50 -0.44 5.78 7.98
CA ASP A 50 -0.54 5.13 6.67
C ASP A 50 -1.45 5.96 5.75
N PRO A 51 -1.25 5.95 4.41
CA PRO A 51 -2.23 6.50 3.48
C PRO A 51 -3.61 5.89 3.72
N ALA A 52 -4.67 6.69 3.62
CA ALA A 52 -6.02 6.13 3.68
C ALA A 52 -6.25 5.22 2.45
N PRO A 53 -6.92 4.06 2.62
CA PRO A 53 -7.29 3.21 1.50
C PRO A 53 -8.13 4.00 0.50
N THR A 54 -7.72 4.03 -0.76
CA THR A 54 -8.56 4.59 -1.82
C THR A 54 -9.70 3.61 -2.11
N ARG A 55 -10.93 4.13 -2.30
CA ARG A 55 -12.07 3.29 -2.73
C ARG A 55 -11.93 2.79 -4.18
N SER A 56 -10.88 3.17 -4.88
CA SER A 56 -10.68 2.92 -6.32
C SER A 56 -9.49 1.98 -6.60
N GLY A 57 -9.25 1.01 -5.72
CA GLY A 57 -8.23 -0.03 -5.93
C GLY A 57 -8.73 -1.21 -6.76
N LEU A 58 -7.79 -2.07 -7.19
CA LEU A 58 -8.09 -3.32 -7.89
C LEU A 58 -9.13 -4.16 -7.13
N SER A 59 -9.04 -4.22 -5.79
CA SER A 59 -10.02 -4.93 -4.95
C SER A 59 -11.44 -4.38 -5.08
N SER A 60 -11.60 -3.05 -5.13
CA SER A 60 -12.90 -2.41 -5.35
C SER A 60 -13.42 -2.64 -6.76
N ALA A 61 -12.52 -2.59 -7.76
CA ALA A 61 -12.86 -2.91 -9.14
C ALA A 61 -13.35 -4.36 -9.24
N LEU A 62 -12.62 -5.33 -8.68
CA LEU A 62 -13.02 -6.74 -8.65
C LEU A 62 -14.35 -6.94 -7.90
N ALA A 63 -14.55 -6.27 -6.76
CA ALA A 63 -15.80 -6.34 -6.00
C ALA A 63 -17.00 -5.75 -6.75
N SER A 64 -16.76 -4.78 -7.65
CA SER A 64 -17.80 -4.18 -8.50
C SER A 64 -18.17 -5.01 -9.73
N MET A 65 -17.37 -6.04 -10.06
CA MET A 65 -17.62 -6.89 -11.21
C MET A 65 -18.77 -7.86 -10.91
N LYS A 66 -19.65 -8.04 -11.90
CA LYS A 66 -20.71 -9.04 -11.83
C LYS A 66 -20.09 -10.43 -12.01
N ALA A 67 -20.43 -11.37 -11.13
CA ALA A 67 -20.09 -12.78 -11.34
C ALA A 67 -20.67 -13.26 -12.68
N THR A 68 -19.87 -14.03 -13.42
CA THR A 68 -20.29 -14.67 -14.67
C THR A 68 -20.19 -16.17 -14.53
N ASP A 69 -21.18 -16.89 -15.05
CA ASP A 69 -21.18 -18.35 -15.14
C ASP A 69 -20.60 -18.83 -16.48
N GLU A 70 -20.03 -17.92 -17.27
CA GLU A 70 -19.34 -18.23 -18.51
C GLU A 70 -18.11 -19.11 -18.25
N GLN A 71 -18.09 -20.29 -18.86
CA GLN A 71 -16.92 -21.14 -18.85
C GLN A 71 -15.84 -20.53 -19.73
N LEU A 72 -14.66 -20.32 -19.15
CA LEU A 72 -13.49 -19.90 -19.91
C LEU A 72 -13.11 -21.00 -20.91
N PRO A 73 -12.77 -20.64 -22.16
CA PRO A 73 -12.29 -21.61 -23.13
C PRO A 73 -10.97 -22.24 -22.66
N ASP A 74 -10.71 -23.47 -23.08
CA ASP A 74 -9.41 -24.12 -22.90
C ASP A 74 -8.37 -23.45 -23.80
N VAL A 75 -7.68 -22.44 -23.24
CA VAL A 75 -6.61 -21.70 -23.91
C VAL A 75 -5.28 -22.45 -23.92
N ASP A 76 -5.16 -23.49 -23.09
CA ASP A 76 -3.96 -24.31 -23.00
C ASP A 76 -3.95 -25.41 -24.07
N ARG A 77 -5.07 -25.59 -24.78
CA ARG A 77 -5.19 -26.55 -25.87
C ARG A 77 -4.15 -26.31 -26.96
N GLY A 78 -3.18 -27.22 -27.04
CA GLY A 78 -2.10 -27.18 -28.04
C GLY A 78 -0.87 -26.37 -27.61
N LEU A 79 -0.85 -25.84 -26.39
CA LEU A 79 0.37 -25.33 -25.79
C LEU A 79 1.30 -26.52 -25.44
N GLY A 80 2.58 -26.37 -25.77
CA GLY A 80 3.63 -27.31 -25.35
C GLY A 80 3.88 -27.24 -23.85
N ARG A 81 4.76 -28.10 -23.34
CA ARG A 81 5.17 -28.01 -21.93
C ARG A 81 5.92 -26.71 -21.69
N LEU A 82 5.74 -26.12 -20.50
CA LEU A 82 6.45 -24.88 -20.12
C LEU A 82 7.97 -25.01 -20.26
N ASP A 83 8.51 -26.21 -20.04
CA ASP A 83 9.95 -26.50 -20.10
C ASP A 83 10.55 -26.39 -21.52
N ASP A 84 9.72 -26.34 -22.56
CA ASP A 84 10.16 -26.22 -23.97
C ASP A 84 10.26 -24.76 -24.46
N VAL A 85 9.86 -23.79 -23.62
CA VAL A 85 9.92 -22.35 -23.95
C VAL A 85 11.35 -21.82 -23.78
N ARG A 86 11.99 -21.40 -24.88
CA ARG A 86 13.23 -20.61 -24.82
C ARG A 86 12.91 -19.12 -24.86
N LEU A 87 13.34 -18.39 -23.83
CA LEU A 87 13.30 -16.92 -23.73
C LEU A 87 14.45 -16.27 -24.49
#